data_AF-A0A327H604-F1
#
_entry.id   AF-A0A327H604-F1
#
_cell.length_a   1.000
_cell.length_b   1.000
_cell.length_c   1.000
_cell.angle_alpha   90.00
_cell.angle_beta   90.00
_cell.angle_gamma   90.00
#
_symmetry.space_group_name_H-M   'P 1'
#
loop_
_entity.id
_entity.type
_entity.pdbx_description
1 polymer ?
#
loop_
_entity_poly.entity_id
_entity_poly.type
_entity_poly.pdbx_seq_one_letter_code
_entity_poly.pdbx_strand_id
1 'polypeptide(L)'
;MALTYREILFLSLFIGCIFATMGSFLAIFAGGVDDVDLISSGRIGLVVGATASIVIFTYGGVSRLLGHEKAQPVDKKDTLEILRSILHPVEIQAVSKDIPWSVGRHVINSAGTPTIDLHEIDIMGADLIVKNLLKNREELGRVRLIIGSGRGSDSGGVDNTVADHVTSKLRRSSSSHRWQYIEKRSNIMLRPMGRPPSRAEWFRRFFIGIIPIAGSLAFAFRDLAGAAPGASERGFIFGLIIGILVTSMMASHRDRTG
;
A
#
# COMPACT_ATOMS: atom_id res chain seq x y z
N MET A 1 1.00 15.79 -2.63
CA MET A 1 2.18 16.65 -2.90
C MET A 1 3.39 15.75 -2.95
N ALA A 2 4.12 15.69 -4.07
CA ALA A 2 5.25 14.77 -4.24
C ALA A 2 6.57 15.47 -3.85
N LEU A 3 7.38 14.84 -2.99
CA LEU A 3 8.68 15.36 -2.52
C LEU A 3 9.61 15.64 -3.71
N THR A 4 10.19 16.84 -3.76
CA THR A 4 11.23 17.24 -4.71
C THR A 4 12.51 16.41 -4.54
N TYR A 5 13.35 16.33 -5.57
CA TYR A 5 14.65 15.64 -5.45
C TYR A 5 15.52 16.20 -4.32
N ARG A 6 15.42 17.51 -4.07
CA ARG A 6 16.08 18.18 -2.95
C ARG A 6 15.55 17.70 -1.60
N GLU A 7 14.22 17.62 -1.45
CA GLU A 7 13.60 17.09 -0.23
C GLU A 7 13.90 15.61 -0.02
N ILE A 8 13.95 14.81 -1.09
CA ILE A 8 14.36 13.40 -1.04
C ILE A 8 15.82 13.28 -0.57
N LEU A 9 16.72 14.13 -1.08
CA LEU A 9 18.11 14.18 -0.64
C LEU A 9 18.21 14.51 0.84
N PHE A 10 17.57 15.58 1.30
CA PHE A 10 17.58 15.96 2.72
C PHE A 10 16.98 14.88 3.62
N LEU A 11 15.87 14.27 3.21
CA LEU A 11 15.25 13.16 3.93
C LEU A 11 16.19 11.95 4.03
N SER A 12 16.83 11.59 2.92
CA SER A 12 17.77 10.46 2.89
C SER A 12 18.97 10.68 3.79
N LEU A 13 19.55 11.90 3.78
CA LEU A 13 20.65 12.27 4.65
C LEU A 13 20.23 12.28 6.12
N PHE A 14 19.06 12.85 6.43
CA PHE A 14 18.53 12.90 7.78
C PHE A 14 18.31 11.50 8.36
N ILE A 15 17.66 10.61 7.60
CA ILE A 15 17.48 9.22 8.03
C ILE A 15 18.83 8.50 8.12
N GLY A 16 19.73 8.74 7.18
CA GLY A 16 21.10 8.22 7.22
C GLY A 16 21.84 8.60 8.51
N CYS A 17 21.71 9.84 8.98
CA CYS A 17 22.29 10.27 10.25
C CYS A 17 21.70 9.51 11.44
N ILE A 18 20.39 9.25 11.45
CA ILE A 18 19.74 8.43 12.50
C ILE A 18 20.28 6.99 12.47
N PHE A 19 20.41 6.40 11.29
CA PHE A 19 20.98 5.06 11.14
C PHE A 19 22.46 5.02 11.52
N ALA A 20 23.20 6.09 11.28
CA ALA A 20 24.59 6.20 11.70
C ALA A 20 24.73 6.22 13.22
N THR A 21 23.94 7.05 13.91
CA THR A 21 23.98 7.10 15.37
C THR A 21 23.55 5.77 15.98
N MET A 22 22.46 5.18 15.49
CA MET A 22 21.99 3.87 15.95
C MET A 22 23.01 2.76 15.70
N GLY A 23 23.63 2.73 14.53
CA GLY A 23 24.69 1.77 14.19
C GLY A 23 25.91 1.89 15.10
N SER A 24 26.34 3.12 15.39
CA SER A 24 27.43 3.36 16.35
C SER A 24 27.07 2.87 17.75
N PHE A 25 25.89 3.18 18.26
CA PHE A 25 25.47 2.73 19.60
C PHE A 25 25.36 1.22 19.69
N LEU A 26 24.80 0.55 18.68
CA LEU A 26 24.73 -0.90 18.64
C LEU A 26 26.12 -1.54 18.61
N ALA A 27 27.07 -0.95 17.88
CA ALA A 27 28.46 -1.41 17.87
C ALA A 27 29.14 -1.26 19.24
N ILE A 28 28.92 -0.13 19.92
CA ILE A 28 29.43 0.09 21.29
C ILE A 28 28.86 -0.95 22.25
N PHE A 29 27.54 -1.19 22.20
CA PHE A 29 26.91 -2.19 23.08
C PHE A 29 27.33 -3.62 22.78
N ALA A 30 27.56 -3.95 21.50
CA ALA A 30 28.03 -5.26 21.09
C ALA A 30 29.50 -5.52 21.48
N GLY A 31 30.34 -4.47 21.52
CA GLY A 31 31.75 -4.55 21.92
C GLY A 31 31.98 -4.66 23.43
N GLY A 32 30.96 -4.34 24.24
CA GLY A 32 31.08 -4.28 25.70
C GLY A 32 31.47 -2.88 26.19
N VAL A 33 30.93 -2.48 27.35
CA VAL A 33 31.12 -1.12 27.92
C VAL A 33 32.51 -0.96 28.56
N ASP A 34 33.20 -2.07 28.81
CA ASP A 34 34.46 -2.08 29.55
C ASP A 34 35.67 -1.65 28.70
N ASP A 35 35.59 -1.76 27.36
CA ASP A 35 36.62 -1.30 26.41
C ASP A 35 35.98 -0.72 25.14
N VAL A 36 35.51 0.53 25.23
CA VAL A 36 34.75 1.19 24.17
C VAL A 36 35.68 1.66 23.05
N ASP A 37 35.73 0.91 21.94
CA ASP A 37 36.34 1.37 20.70
C ASP A 37 35.39 2.33 19.95
N LEU A 38 35.51 3.60 20.30
CA LEU A 38 34.70 4.68 19.74
C LEU A 38 34.96 4.88 18.22
N ILE A 39 36.18 4.63 17.76
CA ILE A 39 36.59 4.86 16.37
C ILE A 39 35.99 3.77 15.48
N SER A 40 36.16 2.51 15.86
CA SER A 40 35.59 1.38 15.11
C SER A 40 34.06 1.42 15.12
N SER A 41 33.45 1.73 16.27
CA SER A 41 32.00 1.89 16.38
C SER A 41 31.48 3.04 15.51
N GLY A 42 32.17 4.19 15.52
CA GLY A 42 31.84 5.32 14.65
C GLY A 42 31.93 4.98 13.16
N ARG A 43 32.93 4.19 12.76
CA ARG A 43 33.06 3.70 11.38
C ARG A 43 31.89 2.80 10.98
N ILE A 44 31.48 1.88 11.85
CA ILE A 44 30.32 1.00 11.61
C ILE A 44 29.06 1.85 11.44
N GLY A 45 28.82 2.82 12.33
CA GLY A 45 27.73 3.78 12.20
C GLY A 45 27.76 4.51 10.86
N LEU A 46 28.90 5.08 10.46
CA LEU A 46 29.03 5.79 9.19
C LEU A 46 28.67 4.89 8.00
N VAL A 47 29.18 3.65 7.95
CA VAL A 47 28.87 2.68 6.88
C VAL A 47 27.37 2.39 6.83
N VAL A 48 26.73 2.14 7.97
CA VAL A 48 25.29 1.87 8.06
C VAL A 48 24.48 3.08 7.61
N GLY A 49 24.82 4.28 8.07
CA GLY A 49 24.12 5.52 7.73
C GLY A 49 24.28 5.95 6.27
N ALA A 50 25.47 5.79 5.70
CA ALA A 50 25.73 6.06 4.29
C ALA A 50 24.94 5.09 3.40
N THR A 51 24.91 3.81 3.77
CA THR A 51 24.14 2.78 3.06
C THR A 51 22.64 3.08 3.11
N ALA A 52 22.11 3.40 4.30
CA ALA A 52 20.71 3.80 4.45
C ALA A 52 20.36 5.03 3.60
N SER A 53 21.23 6.06 3.59
CA SER A 53 21.08 7.24 2.75
C SER A 53 20.97 6.88 1.27
N ILE A 54 21.89 6.07 0.76
CA ILE A 54 21.92 5.66 -0.65
C ILE A 54 20.66 4.90 -1.03
N VAL A 55 20.23 3.93 -0.20
CA VAL A 55 19.04 3.12 -0.46
C VAL A 55 17.77 3.99 -0.48
N ILE A 56 17.61 4.89 0.49
CA ILE A 56 16.43 5.77 0.59
C ILE A 56 16.42 6.79 -0.55
N PHE A 57 17.56 7.38 -0.87
CA PHE A 57 17.68 8.32 -1.97
C PHE A 57 17.33 7.65 -3.30
N THR A 58 17.87 6.46 -3.54
CA THR A 58 17.58 5.67 -4.75
C THR A 58 16.09 5.34 -4.84
N TYR A 59 15.49 4.87 -3.74
CA TYR A 59 14.06 4.57 -3.68
C TYR A 59 13.20 5.80 -4.01
N GLY A 60 13.48 6.93 -3.36
CA GLY A 60 12.76 8.18 -3.59
C GLY A 60 12.95 8.70 -5.01
N GLY A 61 14.17 8.63 -5.53
CA GLY A 61 14.51 9.03 -6.90
C GLY A 61 13.77 8.21 -7.95
N VAL A 62 13.79 6.88 -7.84
CA VAL A 62 13.04 5.97 -8.71
C VAL A 62 11.55 6.23 -8.61
N SER A 63 11.02 6.37 -7.40
CA SER A 63 9.59 6.65 -7.18
C SER A 63 9.16 7.98 -7.80
N ARG A 64 9.99 9.02 -7.74
CA ARG A 64 9.70 10.34 -8.30
C ARG A 64 9.81 10.38 -9.82
N LEU A 65 10.88 9.81 -10.37
CA LEU A 65 11.12 9.79 -11.82
C LEU A 65 9.98 9.09 -12.56
N LEU A 66 9.36 8.10 -11.91
CA LEU A 66 8.29 7.28 -12.48
C LEU A 66 6.88 7.73 -12.05
N GLY A 67 6.76 8.38 -10.90
CA GLY A 67 5.49 8.88 -10.37
C GLY A 67 4.92 10.10 -11.10
N HIS A 68 5.71 10.77 -11.95
CA HIS A 68 5.23 11.91 -12.75
C HIS A 68 4.25 11.50 -13.87
N GLU A 69 4.21 10.22 -14.26
CA GLU A 69 3.38 9.77 -15.37
C GLU A 69 1.90 9.57 -14.99
N LYS A 70 1.52 9.36 -13.71
CA LYS A 70 0.18 8.81 -13.40
C LYS A 70 -0.39 9.25 -12.05
N ALA A 71 -1.20 10.30 -12.06
CA ALA A 71 -2.62 10.30 -11.68
C ALA A 71 -3.05 11.74 -11.38
N GLN A 72 -4.00 12.27 -12.15
CA GLN A 72 -4.85 13.32 -11.60
C GLN A 72 -5.66 12.69 -10.45
N PRO A 73 -5.73 13.34 -9.28
CA PRO A 73 -6.66 12.90 -8.25
C PRO A 73 -8.07 12.99 -8.83
N VAL A 74 -8.78 11.87 -8.92
CA VAL A 74 -10.20 11.88 -9.28
C VAL A 74 -10.93 12.64 -8.18
N ASP A 75 -11.69 13.69 -8.53
CA ASP A 75 -12.41 14.47 -7.52
C ASP A 75 -13.38 13.54 -6.77
N LYS A 76 -13.49 13.75 -5.47
CA LYS A 76 -14.38 12.99 -4.60
C LYS A 76 -15.85 13.19 -4.98
N LYS A 77 -16.19 14.36 -5.55
CA LYS A 77 -17.53 14.64 -6.08
C LYS A 77 -17.82 13.79 -7.32
N ASP A 78 -16.89 13.75 -8.27
CA ASP A 78 -16.99 12.91 -9.47
C ASP A 78 -17.16 11.43 -9.08
N THR A 79 -16.46 10.96 -8.05
CA THR A 79 -16.55 9.56 -7.60
C THR A 79 -17.97 9.18 -7.13
N LEU A 80 -18.70 10.09 -6.47
CA LEU A 80 -20.07 9.81 -6.03
C LEU A 80 -21.03 9.74 -7.23
N GLU A 81 -20.91 10.66 -8.18
CA GLU A 81 -21.76 10.70 -9.37
C GLU A 81 -21.51 9.48 -10.27
N ILE A 82 -20.24 9.11 -10.45
CA ILE A 82 -19.83 7.87 -11.13
C ILE A 82 -20.40 6.64 -10.40
N LEU A 83 -20.33 6.59 -9.07
CA LEU A 83 -20.91 5.47 -8.32
C LEU A 83 -22.43 5.39 -8.51
N ARG A 84 -23.12 6.53 -8.52
CA ARG A 84 -24.57 6.59 -8.76
C ARG A 84 -24.93 6.12 -10.17
N SER A 85 -24.18 6.54 -11.19
CA SER A 85 -24.41 6.11 -12.57
C SER A 85 -24.18 4.59 -12.73
N ILE A 86 -23.13 4.05 -12.12
CA ILE A 86 -22.81 2.61 -12.12
C ILE A 86 -23.91 1.78 -11.44
N LEU A 87 -24.57 2.32 -10.41
CA LEU A 87 -25.62 1.62 -9.66
C LEU A 87 -27.03 1.87 -10.19
N HIS A 88 -27.24 2.74 -11.17
CA HIS A 88 -28.56 3.00 -11.74
C HIS A 88 -29.29 1.72 -12.26
N PRO A 89 -28.61 0.72 -12.86
CA PRO A 89 -29.25 -0.55 -13.20
C PRO A 89 -29.82 -1.33 -12.00
N VAL A 90 -29.26 -1.15 -10.80
CA VAL A 90 -29.76 -1.77 -9.56
C VAL A 90 -31.08 -1.12 -9.15
N GLU A 91 -31.20 0.19 -9.31
CA GLU A 91 -32.45 0.93 -9.03
C GLU A 91 -33.56 0.53 -10.01
N ILE A 92 -33.25 0.39 -11.30
CA ILE A 92 -34.23 -0.10 -12.29
C ILE A 92 -34.75 -1.49 -11.89
N GLN A 93 -33.85 -2.38 -11.44
CA GLN A 93 -34.23 -3.71 -10.95
C GLN A 93 -35.07 -3.63 -9.67
N ALA A 94 -34.69 -2.77 -8.71
CA ALA A 94 -35.42 -2.60 -7.47
C ALA A 94 -36.85 -2.11 -7.73
N VAL A 95 -37.02 -1.09 -8.58
CA VAL A 95 -38.33 -0.58 -9.00
C VAL A 95 -39.17 -1.67 -9.67
N SER A 96 -38.58 -2.48 -10.56
CA SER A 96 -39.30 -3.56 -11.25
C SER A 96 -39.84 -4.65 -10.31
N LYS A 97 -39.25 -4.79 -9.12
CA LYS A 97 -39.60 -5.79 -8.11
C LYS A 97 -40.30 -5.19 -6.89
N ASP A 98 -40.68 -3.92 -6.95
CA ASP A 98 -41.28 -3.18 -5.82
C ASP A 98 -40.41 -3.22 -4.55
N ILE A 99 -39.08 -3.20 -4.72
CA ILE A 99 -38.11 -3.12 -3.63
C ILE A 99 -37.87 -1.65 -3.31
N PRO A 100 -37.98 -1.21 -2.03
CA PRO A 100 -37.85 0.20 -1.66
C PRO A 100 -36.39 0.69 -1.65
N TRP A 101 -35.52 0.17 -2.51
CA TRP A 101 -34.14 0.62 -2.62
C TRP A 101 -33.97 1.58 -3.81
N SER A 102 -33.25 2.68 -3.60
CA SER A 102 -32.96 3.67 -4.65
C SER A 102 -31.58 4.29 -4.50
N VAL A 103 -30.95 4.63 -5.62
CA VAL A 103 -29.60 5.21 -5.63
C VAL A 103 -29.58 6.56 -4.90
N GLY A 104 -30.62 7.37 -5.07
CA GLY A 104 -30.72 8.68 -4.42
C GLY A 104 -30.74 8.61 -2.88
N ARG A 105 -31.42 7.61 -2.31
CA ARG A 105 -31.54 7.44 -0.85
C ARG A 105 -30.36 6.66 -0.24
N HIS A 106 -29.90 5.63 -0.94
CA HIS A 106 -28.97 4.66 -0.39
C HIS A 106 -27.52 4.87 -0.83
N VAL A 107 -27.25 5.76 -1.81
CA VAL A 107 -25.89 6.11 -2.23
C VAL A 107 -25.59 7.55 -1.84
N ILE A 108 -24.91 7.69 -0.70
CA ILE A 108 -24.60 8.97 -0.07
C ILE A 108 -23.10 9.17 0.07
N ASN A 109 -22.68 10.42 0.26
CA ASN A 109 -21.32 10.70 0.70
C ASN A 109 -21.30 10.84 2.22
N SER A 110 -20.65 9.89 2.91
CA SER A 110 -20.51 9.90 4.37
C SER A 110 -19.06 10.18 4.75
N ALA A 111 -18.82 11.31 5.43
CA ALA A 111 -17.49 11.75 5.86
C ALA A 111 -16.45 11.76 4.71
N GLY A 112 -16.85 12.19 3.52
CA GLY A 112 -15.98 12.26 2.34
C GLY A 112 -15.69 10.91 1.69
N THR A 113 -16.47 9.86 2.00
CA THR A 113 -16.40 8.54 1.35
C THR A 113 -17.75 8.18 0.74
N PRO A 114 -17.82 7.91 -0.58
CA PRO A 114 -19.00 7.30 -1.20
C PRO A 114 -19.41 6.03 -0.45
N THR A 115 -20.65 6.01 0.03
CA THR A 115 -21.19 4.99 0.90
C THR A 115 -22.48 4.46 0.31
N ILE A 116 -22.55 3.15 0.16
CA ILE A 116 -23.72 2.40 -0.30
C ILE A 116 -24.36 1.78 0.92
N ASP A 117 -25.61 2.12 1.14
CA ASP A 117 -26.44 1.49 2.14
C ASP A 117 -27.16 0.26 1.56
N LEU A 118 -27.01 -0.87 2.23
CA LEU A 118 -27.66 -2.13 1.85
C LEU A 118 -28.94 -2.39 2.64
N HIS A 119 -29.43 -1.45 3.45
CA HIS A 119 -30.79 -1.55 4.00
C HIS A 119 -31.79 -1.64 2.83
N GLU A 120 -32.90 -2.34 3.05
CA GLU A 120 -34.03 -2.42 2.10
C GLU A 120 -33.73 -3.13 0.76
N ILE A 121 -32.52 -3.66 0.50
CA ILE A 121 -32.21 -4.37 -0.74
C ILE A 121 -32.37 -5.90 -0.63
N ASP A 122 -32.73 -6.55 -1.73
CA ASP A 122 -32.74 -8.00 -1.83
C ASP A 122 -31.34 -8.58 -2.14
N ILE A 123 -31.18 -9.90 -2.00
CA ILE A 123 -29.93 -10.60 -2.29
C ILE A 123 -29.50 -10.39 -3.76
N MET A 124 -30.45 -10.35 -4.70
CA MET A 124 -30.13 -10.18 -6.12
C MET A 124 -29.59 -8.78 -6.43
N GLY A 125 -30.20 -7.74 -5.87
CA GLY A 125 -29.73 -6.36 -5.99
C GLY A 125 -28.37 -6.18 -5.31
N ALA A 126 -28.18 -6.77 -4.13
CA ALA A 126 -26.88 -6.78 -3.45
C ALA A 126 -25.79 -7.48 -4.28
N ASP A 127 -26.12 -8.61 -4.93
CA ASP A 127 -25.21 -9.32 -5.83
C ASP A 127 -24.80 -8.44 -7.03
N LEU A 128 -25.76 -7.70 -7.58
CA LEU A 128 -25.56 -6.77 -8.70
C LEU A 128 -24.70 -5.57 -8.28
N ILE A 129 -24.93 -5.00 -7.08
CA ILE A 129 -24.06 -3.96 -6.50
C ILE A 129 -22.62 -4.48 -6.42
N VAL A 130 -22.42 -5.64 -5.79
CA VAL A 130 -21.08 -6.23 -5.65
C VAL A 130 -20.43 -6.45 -7.02
N LYS A 131 -21.17 -6.98 -7.99
CA LYS A 131 -20.68 -7.23 -9.35
C LYS A 131 -20.25 -5.92 -10.04
N ASN A 132 -21.04 -4.87 -9.93
CA ASN A 132 -20.74 -3.56 -10.53
C ASN A 132 -19.55 -2.89 -9.87
N LEU A 133 -19.41 -2.97 -8.54
CA LEU A 133 -18.25 -2.47 -7.82
C LEU A 133 -16.94 -3.20 -8.21
N LEU A 134 -17.00 -4.53 -8.32
CA LEU A 134 -15.83 -5.33 -8.68
C LEU A 134 -15.37 -5.06 -10.12
N LYS A 135 -16.31 -4.78 -11.04
CA LYS A 135 -16.01 -4.46 -12.45
C LYS A 135 -15.45 -3.05 -12.64
N ASN A 136 -16.04 -2.05 -12.01
CA ASN A 136 -15.73 -0.63 -12.29
C ASN A 136 -14.69 -0.04 -11.33
N ARG A 137 -13.75 -0.86 -10.86
CA ARG A 137 -12.73 -0.42 -9.90
C ARG A 137 -11.89 0.76 -10.38
N GLU A 138 -11.60 0.84 -11.68
CA GLU A 138 -10.68 1.86 -12.19
C GLU A 138 -11.28 3.26 -12.18
N GLU A 139 -12.61 3.35 -12.18
CA GLU A 139 -13.38 4.59 -12.14
C GLU A 139 -13.80 4.95 -10.70
N LEU A 140 -13.69 4.00 -9.78
CA LEU A 140 -14.11 4.13 -8.40
C LEU A 140 -12.91 4.28 -7.46
N GLY A 141 -12.96 5.30 -6.61
CA GLY A 141 -12.06 5.45 -5.48
C GLY A 141 -12.41 4.51 -4.33
N ARG A 142 -12.21 5.00 -3.10
CA ARG A 142 -12.63 4.28 -1.89
C ARG A 142 -14.16 4.25 -1.79
N VAL A 143 -14.73 3.07 -1.58
CA VAL A 143 -16.19 2.88 -1.40
C VAL A 143 -16.47 2.14 -0.11
N ARG A 144 -17.50 2.58 0.61
CA ARG A 144 -17.99 1.94 1.84
C ARG A 144 -19.34 1.27 1.56
N LEU A 145 -19.55 0.06 2.06
CA LEU A 145 -20.85 -0.60 2.09
C LEU A 145 -21.30 -0.71 3.55
N ILE A 146 -22.52 -0.26 3.85
CA ILE A 146 -23.14 -0.46 5.15
C ILE A 146 -23.84 -1.83 5.10
N ILE A 147 -23.43 -2.74 5.98
CA ILE A 147 -23.98 -4.11 6.08
C ILE A 147 -24.84 -4.29 7.35
N GLY A 148 -25.17 -3.18 8.04
CA GLY A 148 -25.89 -3.20 9.31
C GLY A 148 -25.04 -3.74 10.47
N SER A 149 -25.45 -3.49 11.72
CA SER A 149 -24.84 -4.13 12.88
C SER A 149 -25.27 -5.58 12.94
N GLY A 150 -24.43 -6.49 12.44
CA GLY A 150 -24.68 -7.92 12.56
C GLY A 150 -25.01 -8.33 14.00
N ARG A 151 -26.07 -9.13 14.11
CA ARG A 151 -26.73 -9.68 15.32
C ARG A 151 -27.76 -8.77 15.98
N GLY A 152 -28.99 -8.89 15.46
CA GLY A 152 -30.23 -8.56 16.16
C GLY A 152 -30.43 -7.06 16.33
N SER A 153 -31.25 -6.46 15.49
CA SER A 153 -31.98 -5.30 15.95
C SER A 153 -33.42 -5.41 15.46
N ASP A 154 -34.33 -5.45 16.41
CA ASP A 154 -35.77 -5.26 16.24
C ASP A 154 -36.10 -3.83 15.74
N SER A 155 -35.15 -3.16 15.08
CA SER A 155 -35.13 -1.72 14.78
C SER A 155 -34.64 -1.37 13.36
N GLY A 156 -34.72 -2.31 12.40
CA GLY A 156 -34.56 -1.98 10.97
C GLY A 156 -33.13 -2.02 10.41
N GLY A 157 -32.31 -2.99 10.85
CA GLY A 157 -31.00 -3.27 10.25
C GLY A 157 -31.07 -3.99 8.90
N VAL A 158 -29.93 -4.04 8.17
CA VAL A 158 -29.78 -4.84 6.93
C VAL A 158 -30.11 -6.31 7.22
N ASP A 159 -30.81 -6.98 6.31
CA ASP A 159 -31.06 -8.43 6.39
C ASP A 159 -29.73 -9.18 6.53
N ASN A 160 -29.60 -9.99 7.60
CA ASN A 160 -28.40 -10.77 7.88
C ASN A 160 -28.02 -11.68 6.69
N THR A 161 -29.00 -12.21 5.96
CA THR A 161 -28.78 -13.05 4.78
C THR A 161 -28.07 -12.26 3.67
N VAL A 162 -28.48 -11.01 3.45
CA VAL A 162 -27.85 -10.08 2.50
C VAL A 162 -26.45 -9.71 2.97
N ALA A 163 -26.29 -9.38 4.24
CA ALA A 163 -25.01 -9.01 4.84
C ALA A 163 -23.98 -10.14 4.71
N ASP A 164 -24.34 -11.37 5.07
CA ASP A 164 -23.47 -12.56 4.99
C ASP A 164 -23.14 -12.91 3.53
N HIS A 165 -24.11 -12.78 2.63
CA HIS A 165 -23.90 -13.00 1.20
C HIS A 165 -22.88 -12.01 0.61
N VAL A 166 -23.06 -10.71 0.86
CA VAL A 166 -22.14 -9.66 0.39
C VAL A 166 -20.76 -9.83 1.00
N THR A 167 -20.68 -10.11 2.30
CA THR A 167 -19.43 -10.34 3.04
C THR A 167 -18.66 -11.51 2.44
N SER A 168 -19.30 -12.67 2.27
CA SER A 168 -18.65 -13.86 1.72
C SER A 168 -18.18 -13.65 0.27
N LYS A 169 -19.01 -13.02 -0.57
CA LYS A 169 -18.68 -12.76 -1.98
C LYS A 169 -17.53 -11.77 -2.12
N LEU A 170 -17.56 -10.65 -1.38
CA LEU A 170 -16.48 -9.66 -1.40
C LEU A 170 -15.20 -10.24 -0.81
N ARG A 171 -15.25 -10.99 0.29
CA ARG A 171 -14.07 -11.62 0.89
C ARG A 171 -13.37 -12.56 -0.10
N ARG A 172 -14.13 -13.34 -0.88
CA ARG A 172 -13.59 -14.24 -1.91
C ARG A 172 -13.05 -13.49 -3.13
N SER A 173 -13.74 -12.45 -3.59
CA SER A 173 -13.54 -11.89 -4.92
C SER A 173 -12.73 -10.60 -4.95
N SER A 174 -12.66 -9.86 -3.83
CA SER A 174 -12.04 -8.52 -3.79
C SER A 174 -10.58 -8.55 -4.23
N SER A 175 -9.79 -9.51 -3.73
CA SER A 175 -8.36 -9.60 -4.05
C SER A 175 -8.11 -9.83 -5.54
N SER A 176 -8.87 -10.73 -6.17
CA SER A 176 -8.77 -11.02 -7.61
C SER A 176 -9.10 -9.81 -8.48
N HIS A 177 -10.01 -8.94 -8.01
CA HIS A 177 -10.38 -7.69 -8.67
C HIS A 177 -9.57 -6.49 -8.15
N ARG A 178 -8.43 -6.74 -7.48
CA ARG A 178 -7.50 -5.71 -6.99
C ARG A 178 -8.14 -4.72 -6.00
N TRP A 179 -9.16 -5.13 -5.27
CA TRP A 179 -9.70 -4.42 -4.13
C TRP A 179 -9.05 -4.91 -2.83
N GLN A 180 -8.63 -3.97 -1.98
CA GLN A 180 -8.33 -4.23 -0.59
C GLN A 180 -9.65 -4.23 0.19
N TYR A 181 -10.01 -5.39 0.71
CA TYR A 181 -11.17 -5.63 1.53
C TYR A 181 -10.85 -5.37 3.00
N ILE A 182 -11.63 -4.53 3.66
CA ILE A 182 -11.50 -4.23 5.10
C ILE A 182 -12.88 -4.35 5.73
N GLU A 183 -13.07 -5.38 6.54
CA GLU A 183 -14.30 -5.65 7.26
C GLU A 183 -14.31 -4.92 8.61
N LYS A 184 -15.43 -4.29 8.94
CA LYS A 184 -15.75 -3.75 10.28
C LYS A 184 -17.12 -4.25 10.68
N ARG A 185 -17.44 -4.12 11.98
CA ARG A 185 -18.69 -4.62 12.58
C ARG A 185 -19.98 -4.20 11.84
N SER A 186 -20.04 -3.00 11.27
CA SER A 186 -21.24 -2.46 10.62
C SER A 186 -21.05 -2.07 9.15
N ASN A 187 -19.84 -2.20 8.62
CA ASN A 187 -19.53 -1.75 7.27
C ASN A 187 -18.34 -2.51 6.70
N ILE A 188 -18.34 -2.63 5.38
CA ILE A 188 -17.22 -3.11 4.60
C ILE A 188 -16.63 -1.91 3.85
N MET A 189 -15.31 -1.74 3.94
CA MET A 189 -14.59 -0.74 3.20
C MET A 189 -13.80 -1.39 2.07
N LEU A 190 -14.09 -1.00 0.84
CA LEU A 190 -13.34 -1.38 -0.35
C LEU A 190 -12.41 -0.23 -0.74
N ARG A 191 -11.11 -0.55 -0.83
CA ARG A 191 -10.08 0.39 -1.31
C ARG A 191 -9.43 -0.16 -2.57
N PRO A 192 -9.30 0.61 -3.65
CA PRO A 192 -8.55 0.15 -4.80
C PRO A 192 -7.11 -0.12 -4.37
N MET A 193 -6.56 -1.30 -4.65
CA MET A 193 -5.12 -1.53 -4.50
C MET A 193 -4.36 -0.64 -5.48
N GLY A 194 -3.05 -0.45 -5.28
CA GLY A 194 -2.24 0.20 -6.31
C GLY A 194 -2.21 -0.63 -7.60
N ARG A 195 -1.96 0.01 -8.75
CA ARG A 195 -1.71 -0.71 -10.01
C ARG A 195 -0.32 -1.37 -9.91
N PRO A 196 -0.20 -2.69 -10.20
CA PRO A 196 1.11 -3.30 -10.28
C PRO A 196 1.91 -2.68 -11.43
N PRO A 197 3.23 -2.59 -11.30
CA PRO A 197 4.07 -2.08 -12.38
C PRO A 197 3.93 -2.95 -13.63
N SER A 198 3.99 -2.32 -14.81
CA SER A 198 4.14 -3.08 -16.05
C SER A 198 5.50 -3.80 -16.07
N ARG A 199 5.67 -4.84 -16.92
CA ARG A 199 6.98 -5.53 -17.04
C ARG A 199 8.11 -4.57 -17.39
N ALA A 200 7.89 -3.67 -18.36
CA ALA A 200 8.87 -2.68 -18.77
C ALA A 200 9.22 -1.70 -17.64
N GLU A 201 8.21 -1.27 -16.88
CA GLU A 201 8.40 -0.41 -15.74
C GLU A 201 9.14 -1.10 -14.58
N TRP A 202 8.82 -2.36 -14.31
CA TRP A 202 9.52 -3.17 -13.33
C TRP A 202 11.01 -3.29 -13.69
N PHE A 203 11.34 -3.62 -14.96
CA PHE A 203 12.72 -3.69 -15.42
C PHE A 203 13.43 -2.34 -15.28
N ARG A 204 12.79 -1.25 -15.69
CA ARG A 204 13.32 0.11 -15.54
C ARG A 204 13.63 0.44 -14.08
N ARG A 205 12.68 0.19 -13.16
CA ARG A 205 12.86 0.37 -11.70
C ARG A 205 14.02 -0.46 -11.17
N PHE A 206 14.10 -1.71 -11.60
CA PHE A 206 15.11 -2.66 -11.16
C PHE A 206 16.52 -2.24 -11.59
N PHE A 207 16.73 -1.92 -12.87
CA PHE A 207 18.06 -1.55 -13.38
C PHE A 207 18.57 -0.21 -12.86
N ILE A 208 17.69 0.77 -12.63
CA ILE A 208 18.08 2.03 -12.01
C ILE A 208 18.49 1.79 -10.54
N GLY A 209 17.77 0.91 -9.84
CA GLY A 209 17.98 0.66 -8.41
C GLY A 209 19.12 -0.31 -8.06
N ILE A 210 19.37 -1.31 -8.91
CA ILE A 210 20.21 -2.47 -8.54
C ILE A 210 21.64 -2.07 -8.22
N ILE A 211 22.27 -1.22 -9.04
CA ILE A 211 23.67 -0.81 -8.85
C ILE A 211 23.85 -0.06 -7.52
N PRO A 212 23.12 1.04 -7.23
CA PRO A 212 23.31 1.77 -5.98
C PRO A 212 22.87 0.97 -4.75
N ILE A 213 21.79 0.19 -4.82
CA ILE A 213 21.29 -0.57 -3.65
C ILE A 213 22.16 -1.80 -3.39
N ALA A 214 22.38 -2.66 -4.39
CA ALA A 214 23.16 -3.87 -4.19
C ALA A 214 24.64 -3.57 -3.98
N GLY A 215 25.19 -2.57 -4.68
CA GLY A 215 26.56 -2.12 -4.45
C GLY A 215 26.78 -1.61 -3.03
N SER A 216 25.92 -0.71 -2.54
CA SER A 216 26.05 -0.18 -1.17
C SER A 216 25.91 -1.27 -0.11
N LEU A 217 24.92 -2.17 -0.23
CA LEU A 217 24.73 -3.27 0.70
C LEU A 217 25.89 -4.28 0.65
N ALA A 218 26.42 -4.61 -0.52
CA ALA A 218 27.57 -5.50 -0.65
C ALA A 218 28.80 -4.96 0.09
N PHE A 219 29.13 -3.68 -0.10
CA PHE A 219 30.23 -3.06 0.62
C PHE A 219 29.95 -2.91 2.12
N ALA A 220 28.72 -2.55 2.50
CA ALA A 220 28.34 -2.45 3.90
C ALA A 220 28.50 -3.79 4.63
N PHE A 221 27.90 -4.87 4.10
CA PHE A 221 27.99 -6.18 4.75
C PHE A 221 29.39 -6.77 4.70
N ARG A 222 30.20 -6.46 3.68
CA ARG A 222 31.63 -6.80 3.68
C ARG A 222 32.35 -6.15 4.86
N ASP A 223 32.12 -4.86 5.07
CA ASP A 223 32.80 -4.08 6.10
C ASP A 223 32.26 -4.41 7.52
N LEU A 224 31.02 -4.90 7.62
CA LEU A 224 30.41 -5.38 8.87
C LEU A 224 30.75 -6.85 9.24
N ALA A 225 31.22 -7.68 8.30
CA ALA A 225 31.39 -9.12 8.54
C ALA A 225 32.51 -9.50 9.54
N GLY A 226 33.30 -8.53 9.99
CA GLY A 226 34.37 -8.74 10.98
C GLY A 226 35.64 -9.35 10.39
N ALA A 227 36.56 -9.76 11.26
CA ALA A 227 37.93 -10.16 10.89
C ALA A 227 38.14 -11.67 10.67
N ALA A 228 37.09 -12.49 10.80
CA ALA A 228 37.23 -13.94 10.61
C ALA A 228 37.64 -14.28 9.17
N PRO A 229 38.46 -15.32 8.93
CA PRO A 229 38.87 -15.71 7.59
C PRO A 229 37.67 -15.97 6.67
N GLY A 230 37.65 -15.30 5.51
CA GLY A 230 36.55 -15.40 4.54
C GLY A 230 35.25 -14.68 4.93
N ALA A 231 35.21 -13.97 6.07
CA ALA A 231 34.02 -13.25 6.49
C ALA A 231 33.69 -12.08 5.57
N SER A 232 34.69 -11.32 5.12
CA SER A 232 34.51 -10.20 4.18
C SER A 232 33.86 -10.65 2.86
N GLU A 233 34.32 -11.75 2.28
CA GLU A 233 33.75 -12.32 1.05
C GLU A 233 32.31 -12.78 1.26
N ARG A 234 32.03 -13.50 2.36
CA ARG A 234 30.67 -13.92 2.72
C ARG A 234 29.74 -12.73 2.96
N GLY A 235 30.22 -11.69 3.63
CA GLY A 235 29.51 -10.44 3.85
C GLY A 235 29.18 -9.73 2.54
N PHE A 236 30.14 -9.66 1.62
CA PHE A 236 29.93 -9.08 0.30
C PHE A 236 28.85 -9.83 -0.50
N ILE A 237 28.95 -11.16 -0.56
CA ILE A 237 27.97 -12.01 -1.26
C ILE A 237 26.58 -11.87 -0.62
N PHE A 238 26.51 -11.89 0.71
CA PHE A 238 25.25 -11.70 1.43
C PHE A 238 24.62 -10.33 1.10
N GLY A 239 25.42 -9.26 1.12
CA GLY A 239 24.96 -7.92 0.79
C GLY A 239 24.47 -7.80 -0.66
N LEU A 240 25.11 -8.48 -1.62
CA LEU A 240 24.62 -8.56 -3.00
C LEU A 240 23.25 -9.25 -3.07
N ILE A 241 23.08 -10.40 -2.41
CA ILE A 241 21.83 -11.17 -2.43
C ILE A 241 20.69 -10.33 -1.83
N ILE A 242 20.90 -9.75 -0.65
CA ILE A 242 19.92 -8.87 0.00
C ILE A 242 19.65 -7.63 -0.85
N GLY A 243 20.67 -7.04 -1.48
CA GLY A 243 20.50 -5.90 -2.36
C GLY A 243 19.64 -6.18 -3.58
N ILE A 244 19.83 -7.35 -4.22
CA ILE A 244 18.98 -7.81 -5.31
C ILE A 244 17.53 -8.02 -4.82
N LEU A 245 17.35 -8.63 -3.64
CA LEU A 245 16.03 -8.84 -3.04
C LEU A 245 15.31 -7.51 -2.77
N VAL A 246 15.96 -6.58 -2.07
CA VAL A 246 15.40 -5.26 -1.74
C VAL A 246 15.07 -4.47 -3.00
N THR A 247 15.95 -4.49 -4.01
CA THR A 247 15.70 -3.86 -5.31
C THR A 247 14.50 -4.50 -6.02
N SER A 248 14.38 -5.83 -5.97
CA SER A 248 13.23 -6.54 -6.55
C SER A 248 11.92 -6.17 -5.86
N MET A 249 11.92 -6.05 -4.53
CA MET A 249 10.75 -5.61 -3.77
C MET A 249 10.37 -4.18 -4.10
N MET A 250 11.34 -3.26 -4.18
CA MET A 250 11.13 -1.88 -4.62
C MET A 250 10.55 -1.83 -6.04
N ALA A 251 11.14 -2.56 -6.98
CA ALA A 251 10.68 -2.61 -8.36
C ALA A 251 9.24 -3.12 -8.48
N SER A 252 8.82 -3.99 -7.55
CA SER A 252 7.48 -4.55 -7.45
C SER A 252 6.47 -3.67 -6.72
N HIS A 253 6.90 -2.54 -6.16
CA HIS A 253 6.02 -1.63 -5.43
C HIS A 253 4.89 -1.12 -6.33
N ARG A 254 3.66 -1.16 -5.83
CA ARG A 254 2.46 -0.78 -6.60
C ARG A 254 2.21 0.71 -6.50
N ASP A 255 1.84 1.32 -7.61
CA ASP A 255 1.50 2.74 -7.61
C ASP A 255 0.12 2.93 -7.00
N ARG A 256 0.09 3.60 -5.85
CA ARG A 256 -1.12 3.88 -5.06
C ARG A 256 -1.71 5.26 -5.38
N THR A 257 -1.31 5.88 -6.47
CA THR A 257 -1.88 7.14 -6.96
C THR A 257 -3.24 6.84 -7.62
N GLY A 258 -4.26 6.81 -6.77
CA GLY A 258 -5.68 6.86 -7.10
C GLY A 258 -6.37 7.76 -6.08
#